data_AF-A0A1M6HWD3-F1
#
_entry.id   AF-A0A1M6HWD3-F1
#
_cell.length_a   1.000
_cell.length_b   1.000
_cell.length_c   1.000
_cell.angle_alpha   90.00
_cell.angle_beta   90.00
_cell.angle_gamma   90.00
#
_symmetry.space_group_name_H-M   'P 1'
#
loop_
_entity.id
_entity.type
_entity.pdbx_description
1 polymer ?
#
loop_
_entity_poly.entity_id
_entity_poly.type
_entity_poly.pdbx_seq_one_letter_code
_entity_poly.pdbx_strand_id
1 'polypeptide(L)'
;MYKFILILVVSFFSAQQKCNLSFANNTLSKDGTVTLIIKNQTKRKLKVPIQYKSEWARPTDVQIYNEEKKSYEYTGYSFDGASCLDTKKCLGKTFCLKNNKIKEYKVKVIPGRISQVFEEKKKYRFKLAFDTYLFSNCEEYLTDWFYYDLN
;
A
#
# COMPACT_ATOMS: atom_id res chain seq x y z
N MET A 1 21.18 26.68 -45.65
CA MET A 1 19.95 26.74 -44.83
C MET A 1 20.01 25.65 -43.78
N TYR A 2 20.44 25.96 -42.55
CA TYR A 2 20.55 24.99 -41.47
C TYR A 2 19.23 24.93 -40.69
N LYS A 3 18.60 23.76 -40.66
CA LYS A 3 17.41 23.48 -39.85
C LYS A 3 17.86 23.26 -38.40
N PHE A 4 17.53 24.19 -37.52
CA PHE A 4 17.61 23.96 -36.07
C PHE A 4 16.50 22.99 -35.66
N ILE A 5 16.88 21.78 -35.21
CA ILE A 5 15.95 20.86 -34.55
C ILE A 5 15.91 21.29 -33.09
N LEU A 6 14.80 21.92 -32.69
CA LEU A 6 14.53 22.29 -31.32
C LEU A 6 14.12 21.02 -30.56
N ILE A 7 15.06 20.39 -29.86
CA ILE A 7 14.75 19.26 -28.97
C ILE A 7 14.15 19.85 -27.70
N LEU A 8 12.82 19.87 -27.63
CA LEU A 8 12.05 20.25 -26.46
C LEU A 8 12.20 19.14 -25.42
N VAL A 9 13.23 19.25 -24.57
CA VAL A 9 13.35 18.41 -23.37
C VAL A 9 12.28 18.88 -22.39
N VAL A 10 11.09 18.28 -22.50
CA VAL A 10 10.03 18.43 -21.49
C VAL A 10 10.52 17.68 -20.26
N SER A 11 11.26 18.38 -19.40
CA SER A 11 11.55 17.90 -18.05
C SER A 11 10.21 17.76 -17.33
N PHE A 12 9.73 16.52 -17.20
CA PHE A 12 8.66 16.17 -16.29
C PHE A 12 9.13 16.50 -14.87
N PHE A 13 8.91 17.75 -14.44
CA PHE A 13 8.86 18.08 -13.03
C PHE A 13 7.57 17.47 -12.48
N SER A 14 7.55 16.14 -12.32
CA SER A 14 6.69 15.55 -11.32
C SER A 14 7.17 16.13 -9.99
N ALA A 15 6.41 17.08 -9.46
CA ALA A 15 6.59 17.55 -8.09
C ALA A 15 6.42 16.32 -7.19
N GLN A 16 7.54 15.65 -6.91
CA GLN A 16 7.58 14.50 -6.02
C GLN A 16 7.18 15.06 -4.66
N GLN A 17 5.90 14.92 -4.30
CA GLN A 17 5.40 15.36 -3.00
C GLN A 17 6.31 14.73 -1.96
N LYS A 18 7.02 15.58 -1.20
CA LYS A 18 8.03 15.13 -0.26
C LYS A 18 7.31 14.51 0.94
N CYS A 19 7.07 13.21 0.88
CA CYS A 19 6.47 12.45 1.96
C CYS A 19 7.33 12.60 3.22
N ASN A 20 6.68 12.82 4.37
CA ASN A 20 7.40 12.87 5.66
C ASN A 20 7.91 11.48 6.09
N LEU A 21 7.31 10.44 5.52
CA LEU A 21 7.65 9.05 5.75
C LEU A 21 8.09 8.40 4.44
N SER A 22 9.04 7.47 4.54
CA SER A 22 9.24 6.43 3.54
C SER A 22 8.55 5.15 3.99
N PHE A 23 8.13 4.37 3.00
CA PHE A 23 7.35 3.15 3.19
C PHE A 23 8.04 1.97 2.52
N ALA A 24 7.88 0.80 3.10
CA ALA A 24 8.22 -0.49 2.51
C ALA A 24 7.31 -1.56 3.10
N ASN A 25 7.27 -2.73 2.48
CA ASN A 25 6.66 -3.92 3.06
C ASN A 25 7.54 -5.16 2.82
N ASN A 26 7.35 -6.17 3.66
CA ASN A 26 7.86 -7.50 3.36
C ASN A 26 6.90 -8.25 2.42
N THR A 27 7.29 -9.45 1.99
CA THR A 27 6.40 -10.40 1.31
C THR A 27 5.30 -10.89 2.25
N LEU A 28 4.19 -11.34 1.68
CA LEU A 28 3.11 -12.00 2.42
C LEU A 28 3.65 -13.23 3.16
N SER A 29 3.43 -13.30 4.47
CA SER A 29 3.79 -14.49 5.26
C SER A 29 2.80 -15.63 5.04
N LYS A 30 3.20 -16.85 5.43
CA LYS A 30 2.34 -18.04 5.37
C LYS A 30 1.04 -17.90 6.15
N ASP A 31 1.06 -17.15 7.26
CA ASP A 31 -0.14 -16.90 8.04
C ASP A 31 -0.99 -15.76 7.48
N GLY A 32 -0.61 -15.11 6.36
CA GLY A 32 -1.41 -14.04 5.78
C GLY A 32 -1.15 -12.66 6.38
N THR A 33 0.04 -12.45 6.91
CA THR A 33 0.48 -11.18 7.52
C THR A 33 1.44 -10.45 6.58
N VAL A 34 1.29 -9.14 6.48
CA VAL A 34 2.25 -8.23 5.85
C VAL A 34 2.79 -7.27 6.91
N THR A 35 4.09 -7.01 6.89
CA THR A 35 4.73 -6.02 7.74
C THR A 35 4.88 -4.72 6.97
N LEU A 36 4.08 -3.72 7.33
CA LEU A 36 4.27 -2.35 6.85
C LEU A 36 5.39 -1.69 7.65
N ILE A 37 6.39 -1.18 6.95
CA ILE A 37 7.57 -0.53 7.51
C ILE A 37 7.48 0.96 7.16
N ILE A 38 7.47 1.81 8.18
CA ILE A 38 7.54 3.25 8.01
C ILE A 38 8.84 3.80 8.59
N LYS A 39 9.44 4.77 7.92
CA LYS A 39 10.64 5.47 8.41
C LYS A 39 10.46 6.97 8.29
N ASN A 40 10.67 7.68 9.41
CA ASN A 40 10.66 9.13 9.44
C ASN A 40 11.89 9.70 8.73
N GLN A 41 11.66 10.43 7.63
CA GLN A 41 12.70 11.06 6.82
C GLN A 41 12.90 12.55 7.17
N THR A 42 12.12 13.07 8.12
CA THR A 42 12.15 14.47 8.53
C THR A 42 13.04 14.69 9.75
N LYS A 43 13.56 15.91 9.90
CA LYS A 43 14.28 16.33 11.11
C LYS A 43 13.37 16.42 12.34
N ARG A 44 12.04 16.40 12.18
CA ARG A 44 11.05 16.57 13.26
C ARG A 44 10.53 15.21 13.73
N LYS A 45 9.97 15.16 14.94
CA LYS A 45 9.22 13.97 15.39
C LYS A 45 7.86 13.96 14.69
N LEU A 46 7.40 12.79 14.26
CA LEU A 46 6.09 12.61 13.62
C LEU A 46 5.16 11.81 14.53
N LYS A 47 3.90 12.22 14.64
CA LYS A 47 2.87 11.43 15.31
C LYS A 47 2.35 10.38 14.34
N VAL A 48 2.48 9.12 14.72
CA VAL A 48 2.01 7.98 13.92
C VAL A 48 1.24 7.02 14.85
N PRO A 49 0.33 6.17 14.35
CA PRO A 49 -0.47 5.31 15.21
C PRO A 49 0.40 4.26 15.91
N ILE A 50 0.04 3.85 17.13
CA ILE A 50 0.75 2.76 17.84
C ILE A 50 0.52 1.42 17.14
N GLN A 51 -0.70 1.22 16.66
CA GLN A 51 -1.16 0.01 15.96
C GLN A 51 -1.73 0.42 14.61
N TYR A 52 -1.49 -0.40 13.59
CA TYR A 52 -2.10 -0.24 12.29
C TYR A 52 -3.19 -1.30 12.15
N LYS A 53 -4.42 -0.88 11.86
CA LYS A 53 -5.54 -1.82 11.79
C LYS A 53 -5.61 -2.47 10.41
N SER A 54 -6.02 -3.72 10.36
CA SER A 54 -6.12 -4.48 9.11
C SER A 54 -7.10 -3.86 8.11
N GLU A 55 -8.13 -3.14 8.57
CA GLU A 55 -9.10 -2.51 7.69
C GLU A 55 -8.52 -1.34 6.87
N TRP A 56 -7.35 -0.81 7.26
CA TRP A 56 -6.65 0.26 6.55
C TRP A 56 -5.74 -0.25 5.43
N ALA A 57 -5.58 -1.58 5.32
CA ALA A 57 -4.98 -2.23 4.17
C ALA A 57 -6.10 -2.68 3.23
N ARG A 58 -6.19 -2.05 2.07
CA ARG A 58 -7.30 -2.23 1.12
C ARG A 58 -6.81 -2.88 -0.16
N PRO A 59 -7.49 -3.92 -0.67
CA PRO A 59 -7.16 -4.45 -2.00
C PRO A 59 -7.44 -3.41 -3.08
N THR A 60 -6.47 -3.16 -3.95
CA THR A 60 -6.60 -2.24 -5.09
C THR A 60 -6.67 -2.97 -6.43
N ASP A 61 -5.92 -4.05 -6.55
CA ASP A 61 -5.92 -4.94 -7.71
C ASP A 61 -5.97 -6.38 -7.22
N VAL A 62 -6.80 -7.21 -7.85
CA VAL A 62 -6.86 -8.65 -7.61
C VAL A 62 -6.90 -9.38 -8.94
N GLN A 63 -6.09 -10.44 -9.04
CA GLN A 63 -6.04 -11.30 -10.20
C GLN A 63 -6.00 -12.76 -9.80
N ILE A 64 -6.65 -13.59 -10.59
CA ILE A 64 -6.70 -15.05 -10.43
C ILE A 64 -5.82 -15.69 -11.50
N TYR A 65 -5.09 -16.72 -11.13
CA TYR A 65 -4.30 -17.49 -12.08
C TYR A 65 -5.19 -18.39 -12.93
N ASN A 66 -5.10 -18.24 -14.24
CA ASN A 66 -5.71 -19.11 -15.22
C ASN A 66 -4.69 -20.19 -15.63
N GLU A 67 -4.96 -21.44 -15.25
CA GLU A 67 -4.06 -22.57 -15.53
C GLU A 67 -3.94 -22.89 -17.03
N GLU A 68 -5.02 -22.72 -17.80
CA GLU A 68 -5.02 -22.99 -19.25
C GLU A 68 -4.14 -21.98 -20.01
N LYS A 69 -4.28 -20.70 -19.70
CA LYS A 69 -3.53 -19.60 -20.34
C LYS A 69 -2.17 -19.35 -19.69
N LYS A 70 -1.90 -19.97 -18.54
CA LYS A 70 -0.70 -19.77 -17.71
C LYS A 70 -0.45 -18.29 -17.38
N SER A 71 -1.53 -17.56 -17.07
CA SER A 71 -1.49 -16.10 -16.85
C SER A 71 -2.43 -15.67 -15.75
N TYR A 72 -2.14 -14.54 -15.12
CA TYR A 72 -3.05 -13.90 -14.17
C TYR A 72 -4.06 -13.01 -14.91
N GLU A 73 -5.35 -13.20 -14.61
CA GLU A 73 -6.47 -12.46 -15.20
C GLU A 73 -7.15 -11.61 -14.12
N TYR A 74 -7.54 -10.38 -14.50
CA TYR A 74 -8.27 -9.48 -13.60
C TYR A 74 -9.61 -10.07 -13.20
N THR A 75 -9.93 -9.99 -11.91
CA THR A 75 -11.23 -10.44 -11.39
C THR A 75 -12.35 -9.44 -11.62
N GLY A 76 -12.02 -8.23 -12.11
CA GLY A 76 -12.97 -7.12 -12.19
C GLY A 76 -13.32 -6.52 -10.81
N TYR A 77 -12.63 -6.95 -9.74
CA TYR A 77 -12.87 -6.43 -8.40
C TYR A 77 -12.58 -4.93 -8.32
N SER A 78 -13.60 -4.15 -7.98
CA SER A 78 -13.47 -2.73 -7.62
C SER A 78 -13.79 -2.54 -6.15
N PHE A 79 -12.88 -1.91 -5.40
CA PHE A 79 -13.10 -1.62 -3.99
C PHE A 79 -13.91 -0.33 -3.81
N ASP A 80 -15.08 -0.42 -3.17
CA ASP A 80 -15.82 0.76 -2.72
C ASP A 80 -15.20 1.31 -1.43
N GLY A 81 -14.72 2.55 -1.51
CA GLY A 81 -13.98 3.23 -0.46
C GLY A 81 -14.76 3.36 0.85
N ALA A 82 -14.29 2.71 1.92
CA ALA A 82 -14.59 3.14 3.28
C ALA A 82 -13.46 4.06 3.75
N SER A 83 -13.52 5.34 3.41
CA SER A 83 -12.65 6.36 4.01
C SER A 83 -13.04 6.52 5.48
N CYS A 84 -12.08 6.37 6.38
CA CYS A 84 -12.30 6.66 7.78
C CYS A 84 -12.39 8.19 7.96
N LEU A 85 -13.61 8.74 7.93
CA LEU A 85 -13.89 10.18 7.86
C LEU A 85 -13.54 10.94 9.16
N ASP A 86 -13.50 10.27 10.32
CA ASP A 86 -13.17 10.87 11.61
C ASP A 86 -11.72 10.54 12.03
N THR A 87 -10.78 11.36 11.55
CA THR A 87 -9.33 11.16 11.70
C THR A 87 -8.86 10.90 13.14
N LYS A 88 -9.55 11.47 14.15
CA LYS A 88 -9.23 11.26 15.58
C LYS A 88 -9.66 9.88 16.06
N LYS A 89 -10.85 9.40 15.67
CA LYS A 89 -11.29 8.03 15.98
C LYS A 89 -10.50 6.98 15.19
N CYS A 90 -10.09 7.33 13.97
CA CYS A 90 -9.32 6.44 13.10
C CYS A 90 -7.94 6.17 13.71
N LEU A 91 -7.08 7.18 13.83
CA LEU A 91 -5.68 6.99 14.25
C LEU A 91 -5.50 6.32 15.61
N GLY A 92 -6.51 6.39 16.48
CA GLY A 92 -6.46 5.81 17.82
C GLY A 92 -5.32 6.40 18.65
N LYS A 93 -4.69 5.57 19.48
CA LYS A 93 -3.52 5.99 20.25
C LYS A 93 -2.32 6.18 19.33
N THR A 94 -1.62 7.29 19.48
CA THR A 94 -0.45 7.65 18.67
C THR A 94 0.84 7.62 19.50
N PHE A 95 1.97 7.46 18.83
CA PHE A 95 3.30 7.68 19.39
C PHE A 95 4.14 8.60 18.50
N CYS A 96 5.18 9.20 19.09
CA CYS A 96 6.09 10.08 18.37
C CYS A 96 7.27 9.30 17.78
N LEU A 97 7.28 9.10 16.46
CA LEU A 97 8.39 8.52 15.72
C LEU A 97 9.53 9.54 15.54
N LYS A 98 10.69 9.27 16.14
CA LYS A 98 11.88 10.13 16.05
C LYS A 98 12.49 10.10 14.64
N ASN A 99 13.27 11.14 14.31
CA ASN A 99 14.00 11.23 13.05
C ASN A 99 14.82 9.95 12.77
N ASN A 100 14.79 9.46 11.53
CA ASN A 100 15.48 8.27 11.04
C ASN A 100 15.16 6.96 11.80
N LYS A 101 14.13 6.96 12.65
CA LYS A 101 13.64 5.73 13.27
C LYS A 101 12.59 5.06 12.42
N ILE A 102 12.59 3.74 12.52
CA ILE A 102 11.68 2.84 11.83
C ILE A 102 10.59 2.40 12.81
N LYS A 103 9.39 2.23 12.30
CA LYS A 103 8.30 1.54 12.98
C LYS A 103 7.74 0.49 12.04
N GLU A 104 7.55 -0.70 12.60
CA GLU A 104 6.95 -1.83 11.91
C GLU A 104 5.56 -2.09 12.47
N TYR A 105 4.64 -2.38 11.55
CA TYR A 105 3.29 -2.81 11.82
C TYR A 105 3.06 -4.17 11.19
N LYS A 106 2.79 -5.19 12.01
CA LYS A 106 2.32 -6.49 11.53
C LYS A 106 0.82 -6.37 11.27
N VAL A 107 0.44 -6.46 10.00
CA VAL A 107 -0.93 -6.29 9.53
C VAL A 107 -1.43 -7.63 9.01
N LYS A 108 -2.42 -8.20 9.69
CA LYS A 108 -3.08 -9.44 9.24
C LYS A 108 -3.99 -9.09 8.07
N VAL A 109 -3.60 -9.45 6.86
CA VAL A 109 -4.38 -9.17 5.64
C VAL A 109 -5.22 -10.39 5.24
N ILE A 110 -4.85 -11.59 5.70
CA ILE A 110 -5.64 -12.82 5.55
C ILE A 110 -5.71 -13.54 6.93
N PRO A 111 -6.90 -13.79 7.49
CA PRO A 111 -8.17 -13.25 7.04
C PRO A 111 -8.20 -11.73 7.18
N GLY A 112 -8.82 -11.05 6.22
CA GLY A 112 -8.95 -9.59 6.17
C GLY A 112 -9.87 -9.16 5.03
N ARG A 113 -9.81 -7.90 4.61
CA ARG A 113 -10.68 -7.39 3.53
C ARG A 113 -10.51 -8.15 2.21
N ILE A 114 -9.26 -8.49 1.85
CA ILE A 114 -8.97 -9.25 0.63
C ILE A 114 -9.59 -10.66 0.66
N SER A 115 -9.85 -11.25 1.84
CA SER A 115 -10.44 -12.58 1.93
C SER A 115 -11.86 -12.66 1.37
N GLN A 116 -12.57 -11.53 1.27
CA GLN A 116 -13.89 -11.46 0.64
C GLN A 116 -13.82 -11.69 -0.88
N VAL A 117 -12.64 -11.55 -1.49
CA VAL A 117 -12.41 -11.72 -2.94
C VAL A 117 -11.96 -13.14 -3.28
N PHE A 118 -11.61 -13.95 -2.28
CA PHE A 118 -11.13 -15.31 -2.47
C PHE A 118 -12.31 -16.28 -2.48
N GLU A 119 -13.01 -16.34 -3.61
CA GLU A 119 -14.23 -17.14 -3.77
C GLU A 119 -13.95 -18.63 -4.02
N GLU A 120 -12.83 -18.93 -4.70
CA GLU A 120 -12.51 -20.28 -5.18
C GLU A 120 -11.11 -20.72 -4.76
N LYS A 121 -10.91 -22.04 -4.62
CA LYS A 121 -9.59 -22.63 -4.39
C LYS A 121 -8.68 -22.48 -5.61
N LYS A 122 -7.96 -21.36 -5.66
CA LYS A 122 -7.11 -20.95 -6.78
C LYS A 122 -5.88 -20.19 -6.28
N LYS A 123 -4.94 -19.95 -7.19
CA LYS A 123 -3.82 -19.02 -6.98
C LYS A 123 -4.27 -17.60 -7.30
N TYR A 124 -4.04 -16.70 -6.37
CA TYR A 124 -4.32 -15.28 -6.46
C TYR A 124 -3.03 -14.48 -6.46
N ARG A 125 -3.06 -13.32 -7.11
CA ARG A 125 -2.17 -12.21 -6.77
C ARG A 125 -2.95 -10.94 -6.56
N PHE A 126 -2.51 -10.12 -5.61
CA PHE A 126 -3.20 -8.89 -5.26
C PHE A 126 -2.23 -7.80 -4.83
N LYS A 127 -2.65 -6.54 -4.98
CA LYS A 127 -1.97 -5.37 -4.41
C LYS A 127 -2.80 -4.78 -3.30
N LEU A 128 -2.13 -4.11 -2.37
CA LEU A 128 -2.76 -3.39 -1.27
C LEU A 128 -2.42 -1.90 -1.34
N ALA A 129 -3.40 -1.06 -1.06
CA ALA A 129 -3.20 0.30 -0.59
C ALA A 129 -3.23 0.32 0.94
N PHE A 130 -2.17 0.85 1.55
CA PHE A 130 -2.16 1.19 2.95
C PHE A 130 -2.55 2.66 3.12
N ASP A 131 -3.65 2.92 3.81
CA ASP A 131 -4.08 4.27 4.18
C ASP A 131 -3.05 4.89 5.14
N THR A 132 -2.23 5.80 4.61
CA THR A 132 -1.14 6.47 5.34
C THR A 132 -1.37 7.98 5.44
N TYR A 133 -2.32 8.52 4.67
CA TYR A 133 -2.60 9.97 4.55
C TYR A 133 -2.68 10.66 5.91
N LEU A 134 -3.38 10.04 6.86
CA LEU A 134 -3.64 10.59 8.20
C LEU A 134 -2.39 10.87 9.05
N PHE A 135 -1.24 10.27 8.75
CA PHE A 135 -0.03 10.42 9.57
C PHE A 135 1.26 10.65 8.75
N SER A 136 1.15 10.76 7.43
CA SER A 136 2.28 10.96 6.52
C SER A 136 2.21 12.26 5.73
N ASN A 137 1.01 12.85 5.60
CA ASN A 137 0.69 13.94 4.68
C ASN A 137 1.04 13.63 3.22
N CYS A 138 0.96 12.36 2.81
CA CYS A 138 1.11 11.95 1.43
C CYS A 138 -0.02 11.01 1.00
N GLU A 139 -0.05 10.70 -0.30
CA GLU A 139 -0.91 9.64 -0.83
C GLU A 139 -0.64 8.29 -0.14
N GLU A 140 -1.59 7.38 -0.34
CA GLU A 140 -1.56 6.02 0.17
C GLU A 140 -0.31 5.27 -0.29
N TYR A 141 0.16 4.32 0.53
CA TYR A 141 1.26 3.45 0.11
C TYR A 141 0.72 2.24 -0.65
N LEU A 142 1.02 2.16 -1.94
CA LEU A 142 0.69 1.02 -2.81
C LEU A 142 1.79 -0.02 -2.79
N THR A 143 1.43 -1.29 -2.63
CA THR A 143 2.39 -2.41 -2.69
C THR A 143 2.59 -2.93 -4.10
N ASP A 144 3.68 -3.67 -4.28
CA ASP A 144 3.81 -4.66 -5.34
C ASP A 144 2.87 -5.85 -5.11
N TRP A 145 2.89 -6.80 -6.06
CA TRP A 145 2.06 -8.00 -6.02
C TRP A 145 2.42 -8.93 -4.86
N PHE A 146 1.42 -9.26 -4.05
CA PHE A 146 1.43 -10.42 -3.18
C PHE A 146 0.87 -11.63 -3.91
N TYR A 147 1.38 -12.81 -3.56
CA TYR A 147 0.96 -14.09 -4.13
C TYR A 147 0.38 -14.94 -3.01
N TYR A 148 -0.79 -15.51 -3.24
CA TYR A 148 -1.50 -16.33 -2.28
C TYR A 148 -2.14 -17.53 -2.99
N ASP A 149 -1.96 -18.71 -2.42
CA ASP A 149 -2.52 -19.95 -2.96
C ASP A 149 -3.56 -20.49 -1.98
N LEU A 150 -4.83 -20.47 -2.38
CA LEU A 150 -5.93 -20.99 -1.58
C LEU A 150 -6.12 -22.47 -1.94
N ASN A 151 -5.34 -23.34 -1.30
CA ASN A 151 -5.46 -24.80 -1.41
C ASN A 151 -6.31 -25.39 -0.28
#